data_AF-T1AZY1-F1
#
_entry.id   AF-T1AZY1-F1
#
_cell.length_a   1.000
_cell.length_b   1.000
_cell.length_c   1.000
_cell.angle_alpha   90.00
_cell.angle_beta   90.00
_cell.angle_gamma   90.00
#
_symmetry.space_group_name_H-M   'P 1'
#
loop_
_entity.id
_entity.type
_entity.pdbx_description
1 polymer ?
#
loop_
_entity_poly.entity_id
_entity_poly.type
_entity_poly.pdbx_seq_one_letter_code
_entity_poly.pdbx_strand_id
1 'polypeptide(L)'
;MNHRRAALKWLREYWGGMVQEGATSFWEAYNPTWFKGFMYQASLQADGVSGFFVSLAHGWSSGVTPWLMRQVLGIRPTAGGFAKVDIRPDLIGLKWAKGAEPTPHGLLRVAIRDDKGYITTIHLPPQVEASVSVPVSAPDAKVIVNGKPMASVATDGGRRAVVRLSRPGKYVVTSH
;
A
#
# COMPACT_ATOMS: atom_id res chain seq x y z
N MET A 1 -10.07 10.11 7.71
CA MET A 1 -10.18 10.35 6.25
C MET A 1 -10.71 9.08 5.56
N ASN A 2 -11.93 9.11 5.01
CA ASN A 2 -12.67 7.93 4.52
C ASN A 2 -12.65 7.75 2.98
N HIS A 3 -11.70 8.36 2.26
CA HIS A 3 -11.74 8.45 0.79
C HIS A 3 -10.70 7.59 0.05
N ARG A 4 -10.17 6.51 0.67
CA ARG A 4 -9.10 5.69 0.07
C ARG A 4 -9.47 5.06 -1.28
N ARG A 5 -10.74 4.67 -1.47
CA ARG A 5 -11.22 4.15 -2.76
C ARG A 5 -11.23 5.23 -3.85
N ALA A 6 -11.64 6.45 -3.51
CA ALA A 6 -11.59 7.58 -4.43
C ALA A 6 -10.14 7.96 -4.77
N ALA A 7 -9.25 7.95 -3.79
CA ALA A 7 -7.82 8.15 -4.01
C ALA A 7 -7.22 7.08 -4.93
N LEU A 8 -7.56 5.80 -4.74
CA LEU A 8 -7.12 4.74 -5.67
C LEU A 8 -7.69 4.93 -7.10
N LYS A 9 -8.92 5.42 -7.24
CA LYS A 9 -9.48 5.80 -8.54
C LYS A 9 -8.63 6.89 -9.19
N TRP A 10 -8.30 7.94 -8.45
CA TRP A 10 -7.45 9.03 -8.94
C TRP A 10 -6.03 8.55 -9.30
N LEU A 11 -5.44 7.63 -8.51
CA LEU A 11 -4.15 7.02 -8.86
C LEU A 11 -4.18 6.38 -10.26
N ARG A 12 -5.27 5.68 -10.58
CA ARG A 12 -5.45 5.02 -11.89
C ARG A 12 -5.58 6.03 -13.04
N GLU A 13 -6.24 7.16 -12.79
CA GLU A 13 -6.40 8.20 -13.80
C GLU A 13 -5.10 8.98 -14.02
N TYR A 14 -4.44 9.38 -12.94
CA TYR A 14 -3.25 10.24 -13.00
C TYR A 14 -1.98 9.45 -13.40
N TRP A 15 -1.52 8.54 -12.54
CA TRP A 15 -0.32 7.74 -12.83
C TRP A 15 -0.58 6.66 -13.88
N GLY A 16 -1.79 6.10 -13.91
CA GLY A 16 -2.16 5.16 -14.99
C GLY A 16 -2.24 5.85 -16.34
N GLY A 17 -2.67 7.11 -16.39
CA GLY A 17 -2.61 7.95 -17.60
C GLY A 17 -1.18 8.16 -18.10
N MET A 18 -0.25 8.54 -17.21
CA MET A 18 1.19 8.63 -17.55
C MET A 18 1.69 7.33 -18.21
N VAL A 19 1.36 6.17 -17.62
CA VAL A 19 1.78 4.86 -18.14
C VAL A 19 1.14 4.57 -19.50
N GLN A 20 -0.14 4.90 -19.69
CA GLN A 20 -0.84 4.75 -20.98
C GLN A 20 -0.19 5.60 -22.09
N GLU A 21 0.47 6.69 -21.71
CA GLU A 21 1.23 7.56 -22.60
C GLU A 21 2.71 7.19 -22.74
N GLY A 22 3.11 6.03 -22.21
CA GLY A 22 4.46 5.48 -22.37
C GLY A 22 5.46 5.93 -21.32
N ALA A 23 5.02 6.52 -20.21
CA ALA A 23 5.92 6.86 -19.12
C ALA A 23 6.59 5.61 -18.50
N THR A 24 7.92 5.62 -18.42
CA THR A 24 8.72 4.62 -17.69
C THR A 24 9.31 5.17 -16.38
N SER A 25 9.01 6.43 -16.08
CA SER A 25 9.43 7.19 -14.89
C SER A 25 8.30 8.15 -14.49
N PHE A 26 8.39 8.76 -13.32
CA PHE A 26 7.41 9.77 -12.92
C PHE A 26 7.71 11.09 -13.61
N TRP A 27 6.73 11.65 -14.34
CA TRP A 27 6.87 12.99 -14.94
C TRP A 27 6.71 14.06 -13.87
N GLU A 28 7.41 15.18 -14.04
CA GLU A 28 7.35 16.34 -13.17
C GLU A 28 5.93 16.86 -13.02
N ALA A 29 5.21 16.99 -14.11
CA ALA A 29 3.79 17.30 -14.05
C ALA A 29 3.03 16.49 -15.08
N TYR A 30 1.76 16.29 -14.78
CA TYR A 30 0.85 15.59 -15.64
C TYR A 30 -0.57 16.09 -15.40
N ASN A 31 -1.32 16.16 -16.48
CA ASN A 31 -2.76 16.30 -16.44
C ASN A 31 -3.34 15.36 -17.50
N PRO A 32 -4.32 14.51 -17.14
CA PRO A 32 -5.02 13.65 -18.10
C PRO A 32 -5.65 14.40 -19.27
N THR A 33 -5.94 15.70 -19.13
CA THR A 33 -6.60 16.51 -20.17
C THR A 33 -5.65 17.26 -21.09
N TRP A 34 -4.33 17.14 -20.91
CA TRP A 34 -3.35 17.84 -21.77
C TRP A 34 -3.30 17.27 -23.18
N PHE A 35 -2.76 18.05 -24.13
CA PHE A 35 -2.56 17.61 -25.51
C PHE A 35 -1.61 16.40 -25.58
N LYS A 36 -1.96 15.40 -26.40
CA LYS A 36 -1.24 14.10 -26.52
C LYS A 36 -0.72 13.80 -27.92
N GLY A 37 -0.72 14.79 -28.81
CA GLY A 37 -0.31 14.61 -30.21
C GLY A 37 1.20 14.75 -30.44
N PHE A 38 1.57 14.94 -31.70
CA PHE A 38 2.98 15.13 -32.09
C PHE A 38 3.62 16.28 -31.30
N MET A 39 4.82 16.05 -30.74
CA MET A 39 5.54 17.01 -29.90
C MET A 39 4.78 17.47 -28.65
N TYR A 40 3.97 16.60 -28.02
CA TYR A 40 3.27 16.93 -26.77
C TYR A 40 4.18 17.47 -25.65
N GLN A 41 5.46 17.11 -25.66
CA GLN A 41 6.45 17.58 -24.69
C GLN A 41 6.57 19.12 -24.70
N ALA A 42 6.34 19.76 -25.84
CA ALA A 42 6.32 21.22 -25.97
C ALA A 42 5.13 21.88 -25.22
N SER A 43 4.12 21.10 -24.83
CA SER A 43 2.90 21.57 -24.15
C SER A 43 2.85 21.24 -22.65
N LEU A 44 3.85 20.54 -22.11
CA LEU A 44 3.92 20.23 -20.68
C LEU A 44 4.12 21.51 -19.87
N GLN A 45 3.63 21.52 -18.62
CA GLN A 45 3.70 22.70 -17.74
C GLN A 45 4.09 22.26 -16.33
N ALA A 46 5.12 22.87 -15.75
CA ALA A 46 5.52 22.66 -14.36
C ALA A 46 6.23 23.92 -13.85
N ASP A 47 6.11 24.25 -12.56
CA ASP A 47 6.84 25.36 -11.91
C ASP A 47 6.83 26.70 -12.67
N GLY A 48 5.70 27.03 -13.29
CA GLY A 48 5.54 28.27 -14.06
C GLY A 48 6.28 28.29 -15.41
N VAL A 49 6.93 27.20 -15.80
CA VAL A 49 7.55 27.01 -17.12
C VAL A 49 6.77 26.00 -17.96
N SER A 50 7.06 25.97 -19.26
CA SER A 50 6.44 25.02 -20.18
C SER A 50 7.42 24.46 -21.21
N GLY A 51 7.03 23.34 -21.81
CA GLY A 51 7.75 22.71 -22.90
C GLY A 51 8.84 21.74 -22.45
N PHE A 52 9.90 21.63 -23.25
CA PHE A 52 10.96 20.62 -23.10
C PHE A 52 11.80 20.74 -21.81
N PHE A 53 11.62 21.81 -21.04
CA PHE A 53 12.26 21.97 -19.74
C PHE A 53 11.55 21.18 -18.63
N VAL A 54 10.31 20.72 -18.86
CA VAL A 54 9.56 19.91 -17.91
C VAL A 54 10.10 18.48 -17.93
N SER A 55 10.58 18.02 -16.77
CA SER A 55 11.24 16.73 -16.63
C SER A 55 10.28 15.56 -16.79
N LEU A 56 10.68 14.55 -17.57
CA LEU A 56 9.99 13.26 -17.65
C LEU A 56 10.49 12.26 -16.59
N ALA A 57 11.37 12.67 -15.68
CA ALA A 57 11.90 11.85 -14.60
C ALA A 57 12.14 12.70 -13.34
N HIS A 58 11.07 12.90 -12.56
CA HIS A 58 11.08 13.78 -11.39
C HIS A 58 10.54 13.11 -10.13
N GLY A 59 11.38 13.08 -9.10
CA GLY A 59 11.14 12.31 -7.87
C GLY A 59 9.94 12.78 -7.05
N TRP A 60 9.55 14.05 -7.14
CA TRP A 60 8.43 14.60 -6.35
C TRP A 60 7.06 13.97 -6.69
N SER A 61 6.96 13.32 -7.86
CA SER A 61 5.75 12.72 -8.42
C SER A 61 5.68 11.23 -8.06
N SER A 62 6.65 10.73 -7.31
CA SER A 62 6.72 9.34 -6.85
C SER A 62 5.78 9.02 -5.67
N GLY A 63 4.95 9.99 -5.24
CA GLY A 63 4.08 9.87 -4.06
C GLY A 63 3.12 8.67 -4.07
N VAL A 64 2.80 8.12 -5.25
CA VAL A 64 2.01 6.87 -5.37
C VAL A 64 2.68 5.69 -4.69
N THR A 65 4.01 5.58 -4.72
CA THR A 65 4.75 4.44 -4.15
C THR A 65 4.55 4.34 -2.63
N PRO A 66 4.89 5.36 -1.81
CA PRO A 66 4.64 5.30 -0.38
C PRO A 66 3.15 5.35 -0.03
N TRP A 67 2.27 5.80 -0.93
CA TRP A 67 0.83 5.70 -0.74
C TRP A 67 0.37 4.24 -0.83
N LEU A 68 0.79 3.48 -1.84
CA LEU A 68 0.44 2.06 -1.98
C LEU A 68 0.97 1.24 -0.79
N MET A 69 2.21 1.50 -0.36
CA MET A 69 2.79 0.83 0.81
C MET A 69 2.00 1.10 2.10
N ARG A 70 1.59 2.35 2.34
CA ARG A 70 0.91 2.75 3.58
C ARG A 70 -0.60 2.52 3.56
N GLN A 71 -1.24 2.61 2.41
CA GLN A 71 -2.72 2.62 2.31
C GLN A 71 -3.29 1.28 1.84
N VAL A 72 -2.52 0.52 1.04
CA VAL A 72 -2.92 -0.81 0.56
C VAL A 72 -2.29 -1.90 1.42
N LEU A 73 -0.96 -1.90 1.57
CA LEU A 73 -0.28 -2.88 2.43
C LEU A 73 -0.39 -2.51 3.92
N GLY A 74 -0.62 -1.23 4.21
CA GLY A 74 -0.89 -0.77 5.58
C GLY A 74 0.34 -0.71 6.47
N ILE A 75 1.55 -0.66 5.91
CA ILE A 75 2.80 -0.66 6.67
C ILE A 75 3.06 0.75 7.20
N ARG A 76 3.07 0.92 8.52
CA ARG A 76 3.35 2.22 9.17
C ARG A 76 4.29 2.02 10.37
N PRO A 77 5.54 2.52 10.33
CA PRO A 77 6.41 2.48 11.49
C PRO A 77 5.80 3.31 12.63
N THR A 78 5.79 2.76 13.83
CA THR A 78 5.27 3.40 15.06
C THR A 78 6.35 3.61 16.11
N ALA A 79 7.58 3.15 15.85
CA ALA A 79 8.77 3.50 16.60
C ALA A 79 9.96 3.68 15.65
N GLY A 80 11.00 4.37 16.13
CA GLY A 80 12.22 4.62 15.38
C GLY A 80 12.87 3.34 14.86
N GLY A 81 13.49 3.41 13.68
CA GLY A 81 14.19 2.29 13.07
C GLY A 81 13.31 1.09 12.69
N PHE A 82 11.99 1.24 12.64
CA PHE A 82 11.03 0.12 12.48
C PHE A 82 11.01 -0.87 13.65
N ALA A 83 11.51 -0.51 14.84
CA ALA A 83 11.42 -1.39 16.02
C ALA A 83 9.97 -1.82 16.32
N LYS A 84 8.99 -0.96 16.00
CA LYS A 84 7.55 -1.26 16.04
C LYS A 84 6.87 -0.79 14.76
N VAL A 85 5.92 -1.57 14.28
CA VAL A 85 5.17 -1.30 13.04
C VAL A 85 3.70 -1.67 13.18
N ASP A 86 2.82 -0.84 12.66
CA ASP A 86 1.44 -1.23 12.37
C ASP A 86 1.36 -1.80 10.95
N ILE A 87 0.66 -2.93 10.80
CA ILE A 87 0.38 -3.56 9.51
C ILE A 87 -1.13 -3.67 9.37
N ARG A 88 -1.73 -2.82 8.52
CA ARG A 88 -3.18 -2.76 8.30
C ARG A 88 -3.55 -2.93 6.81
N PRO A 89 -3.35 -4.12 6.21
CA PRO A 89 -3.62 -4.32 4.80
C PRO A 89 -5.12 -4.16 4.51
N ASP A 90 -5.40 -3.53 3.38
CA ASP A 90 -6.75 -3.21 2.93
C ASP A 90 -6.78 -3.21 1.41
N LEU A 91 -7.56 -4.11 0.83
CA LEU A 91 -7.60 -4.26 -0.61
C LEU A 91 -8.24 -3.06 -1.30
N ILE A 92 -9.09 -2.28 -0.61
CA ILE A 92 -9.71 -1.04 -1.13
C ILE A 92 -10.26 -1.14 -2.58
N GLY A 93 -10.73 -2.33 -3.00
CA GLY A 93 -11.22 -2.62 -4.34
C GLY A 93 -10.25 -3.35 -5.29
N LEU A 94 -9.09 -3.80 -4.79
CA LEU A 94 -8.17 -4.72 -5.46
C LEU A 94 -8.54 -6.18 -5.12
N LYS A 95 -8.09 -7.14 -5.93
CA LYS A 95 -8.24 -8.57 -5.62
C LYS A 95 -7.12 -9.10 -4.72
N TRP A 96 -5.91 -8.55 -4.91
CA TRP A 96 -4.72 -8.88 -4.14
C TRP A 96 -3.74 -7.71 -4.16
N ALA A 97 -2.82 -7.69 -3.20
CA ALA A 97 -1.67 -6.79 -3.18
C ALA A 97 -0.49 -7.49 -2.49
N LYS A 98 0.72 -7.23 -2.96
CA LYS A 98 1.97 -7.74 -2.36
C LYS A 98 3.07 -6.70 -2.53
N GLY A 99 3.88 -6.53 -1.49
CA GLY A 99 5.08 -5.70 -1.54
C GLY A 99 5.99 -5.91 -0.34
N ALA A 100 7.06 -5.13 -0.30
CA ALA A 100 8.07 -5.22 0.75
C ALA A 100 8.60 -3.82 1.09
N GLU A 101 8.72 -3.54 2.39
CA GLU A 101 9.34 -2.33 2.91
C GLU A 101 10.77 -2.68 3.36
N PRO A 102 11.81 -2.03 2.81
CA PRO A 102 13.16 -2.16 3.34
C PRO A 102 13.23 -1.49 4.72
N THR A 103 13.58 -2.26 5.74
CA THR A 103 13.79 -1.74 7.10
C THR A 103 15.26 -1.93 7.51
N PRO A 104 15.76 -1.23 8.54
CA PRO A 104 17.09 -1.45 9.09
C PRO A 104 17.37 -2.91 9.52
N HIS A 105 16.31 -3.68 9.77
CA HIS A 105 16.42 -5.08 10.22
C HIS A 105 16.15 -6.11 9.10
N GLY A 106 15.99 -5.65 7.86
CA GLY A 106 15.69 -6.48 6.69
C GLY A 106 14.32 -6.21 6.08
N LEU A 107 13.96 -6.98 5.05
CA LEU A 107 12.73 -6.76 4.29
C LEU A 107 11.49 -7.24 5.06
N LEU A 108 10.63 -6.29 5.43
CA LEU A 108 9.28 -6.55 5.89
C LEU A 108 8.37 -6.78 4.68
N ARG A 109 7.91 -8.02 4.48
CA ARG A 109 7.05 -8.36 3.33
C ARG A 109 5.61 -8.53 3.79
N VAL A 110 4.67 -7.95 3.04
CA VAL A 110 3.23 -8.09 3.28
C VAL A 110 2.55 -8.47 1.97
N ALA A 111 1.68 -9.47 2.03
CA ALA A 111 0.78 -9.83 0.95
C ALA A 111 -0.62 -10.04 1.50
N ILE A 112 -1.64 -9.61 0.77
CA ILE A 112 -3.05 -9.85 1.07
C ILE A 112 -3.78 -10.24 -0.20
N ARG A 113 -4.70 -11.19 -0.09
CA ARG A 113 -5.63 -11.56 -1.16
C ARG A 113 -6.99 -11.92 -0.56
N ASP A 114 -8.04 -11.74 -1.35
CA ASP A 114 -9.38 -12.24 -1.05
C ASP A 114 -9.60 -13.57 -1.79
N ASP A 115 -9.80 -14.65 -1.04
CA ASP A 115 -10.00 -16.02 -1.51
C ASP A 115 -11.07 -16.70 -0.65
N LYS A 116 -12.33 -16.27 -0.82
CA LYS A 116 -13.48 -16.64 0.04
C LYS A 116 -13.24 -16.26 1.51
N GLY A 117 -12.59 -15.12 1.72
CA GLY A 117 -12.03 -14.70 2.99
C GLY A 117 -10.63 -14.12 2.80
N TYR A 118 -10.21 -13.25 3.72
CA TYR A 118 -8.92 -12.58 3.60
C TYR A 118 -7.79 -13.49 4.08
N ILE A 119 -6.76 -13.62 3.24
CA ILE A 119 -5.50 -14.31 3.56
C ILE A 119 -4.39 -13.28 3.52
N THR A 120 -3.80 -12.99 4.69
CA THR A 120 -2.68 -12.06 4.84
C THR A 120 -1.41 -12.83 5.18
N THR A 121 -0.36 -12.70 4.36
CA THR A 121 0.97 -13.25 4.63
C THR A 121 1.94 -12.14 5.01
N ILE A 122 2.64 -12.31 6.12
CA ILE A 122 3.64 -11.37 6.64
C ILE A 122 4.95 -12.11 6.82
N HIS A 123 6.04 -11.56 6.30
CA HIS A 123 7.39 -11.96 6.67
C HIS A 123 7.97 -10.85 7.55
N LEU A 124 8.02 -11.10 8.86
CA LEU A 124 8.50 -10.16 9.85
C LEU A 124 10.03 -10.33 10.00
N PRO A 125 10.84 -9.28 9.77
CA PRO A 125 12.27 -9.35 10.00
C PRO A 125 12.60 -9.41 11.51
N PRO A 126 13.84 -9.79 11.89
CA PRO A 126 14.30 -9.72 13.28
C PRO A 126 14.11 -8.33 13.88
N GLN A 127 14.01 -8.25 15.21
CA GLN A 127 13.97 -6.98 15.97
C GLN A 127 12.81 -6.03 15.61
N VAL A 128 11.80 -6.51 14.88
CA VAL A 128 10.57 -5.76 14.59
C VAL A 128 9.39 -6.41 15.29
N GLU A 129 8.63 -5.62 16.04
CA GLU A 129 7.33 -6.01 16.58
C GLU A 129 6.21 -5.43 15.71
N ALA A 130 5.22 -6.25 15.34
CA ALA A 130 4.09 -5.82 14.53
C ALA A 130 2.76 -5.89 15.29
N SER A 131 1.98 -4.82 15.18
CA SER A 131 0.55 -4.81 15.43
C SER A 131 -0.17 -5.01 14.10
N VAL A 132 -0.73 -6.19 13.89
CA VAL A 132 -1.35 -6.57 12.62
C VAL A 132 -2.86 -6.49 12.76
N SER A 133 -3.47 -5.53 12.06
CA SER A 133 -4.91 -5.41 11.95
C SER A 133 -5.34 -6.04 10.64
N VAL A 134 -6.10 -7.14 10.67
CA VAL A 134 -6.64 -7.80 9.47
C VAL A 134 -8.14 -7.52 9.34
N PRO A 135 -8.67 -7.38 8.11
CA PRO A 135 -10.11 -7.38 7.88
C PRO A 135 -10.73 -8.72 8.31
N VAL A 136 -11.94 -8.69 8.87
CA VAL A 136 -12.69 -9.91 9.24
C VAL A 136 -14.10 -9.87 8.66
N SER A 137 -14.68 -11.06 8.46
CA SER A 137 -16.02 -11.21 7.86
C SER A 137 -17.15 -10.97 8.86
N ALA A 138 -16.90 -11.16 10.16
CA ALA A 138 -17.85 -10.96 11.25
C ALA A 138 -17.14 -10.48 12.53
N PRO A 139 -17.84 -9.79 13.47
CA PRO A 139 -17.23 -9.27 14.70
C PRO A 139 -16.58 -10.31 15.63
N ASP A 140 -17.07 -11.55 15.59
CA ASP A 140 -16.65 -12.70 16.38
C ASP A 140 -15.79 -13.70 15.58
N ALA A 141 -15.40 -13.33 14.35
CA ALA A 141 -14.56 -14.13 13.47
C ALA A 141 -13.26 -14.55 14.18
N LYS A 142 -12.91 -15.83 14.04
CA LYS A 142 -11.69 -16.36 14.66
C LYS A 142 -10.50 -16.01 13.78
N VAL A 143 -9.49 -15.37 14.38
CA VAL A 143 -8.21 -15.15 13.71
C VAL A 143 -7.33 -16.37 13.89
N ILE A 144 -6.92 -16.97 12.78
CA ILE A 144 -6.01 -18.11 12.72
C ILE A 144 -4.66 -17.61 12.23
N VAL A 145 -3.60 -17.90 12.98
CA VAL A 145 -2.22 -17.57 12.61
C VAL A 145 -1.41 -18.86 12.52
N ASN A 146 -0.86 -19.13 11.34
CA ASN A 146 -0.11 -20.36 11.03
C ASN A 146 -0.89 -21.64 11.43
N GLY A 147 -2.20 -21.66 11.15
CA GLY A 147 -3.09 -22.79 11.43
C GLY A 147 -3.56 -22.92 12.88
N LYS A 148 -3.16 -22.02 13.79
CA LYS A 148 -3.58 -22.04 15.20
C LYS A 148 -4.43 -20.81 15.53
N PRO A 149 -5.52 -20.96 16.33
CA PRO A 149 -6.25 -19.80 16.84
C PRO A 149 -5.32 -18.87 17.61
N MET A 150 -5.43 -17.57 17.38
CA MET A 150 -4.67 -16.55 18.08
C MET A 150 -5.63 -15.57 18.76
N ALA A 151 -5.31 -15.18 19.99
CA ALA A 151 -6.05 -14.13 20.66
C ALA A 151 -5.97 -12.83 19.84
N SER A 152 -7.12 -12.21 19.60
CA SER A 152 -7.23 -10.99 18.82
C SER A 152 -8.19 -10.01 19.47
N VAL A 153 -7.97 -8.71 19.22
CA VAL A 153 -8.84 -7.64 19.70
C VAL A 153 -9.67 -7.12 18.53
N ALA A 154 -11.00 -7.15 18.65
CA ALA A 154 -11.90 -6.59 17.65
C ALA A 154 -11.77 -5.06 17.58
N THR A 155 -11.70 -4.51 16.37
CA THR A 155 -11.58 -3.06 16.10
C THR A 155 -12.44 -2.64 14.90
N ASP A 156 -12.46 -1.34 14.56
CA ASP A 156 -13.25 -0.77 13.46
C ASP A 156 -14.75 -1.15 13.49
N GLY A 157 -15.31 -1.31 14.70
CA GLY A 157 -16.70 -1.74 14.90
C GLY A 157 -16.94 -3.21 14.56
N GLY A 158 -15.96 -4.08 14.80
CA GLY A 158 -16.05 -5.52 14.50
C GLY A 158 -15.71 -5.89 13.05
N ARG A 159 -15.26 -4.93 12.23
CA ARG A 159 -14.85 -5.19 10.85
C ARG A 159 -13.38 -5.61 10.74
N ARG A 160 -12.63 -5.51 11.83
CA ARG A 160 -11.22 -5.89 11.89
C ARG A 160 -10.90 -6.56 13.21
N ALA A 161 -9.80 -7.32 13.19
CA ALA A 161 -9.21 -7.91 14.38
C ALA A 161 -7.70 -7.63 14.40
N VAL A 162 -7.16 -7.35 15.58
CA VAL A 162 -5.74 -7.04 15.80
C VAL A 162 -5.04 -8.19 16.50
N VAL A 163 -3.93 -8.66 15.93
CA VAL A 163 -2.99 -9.61 16.55
C VAL A 163 -1.60 -8.98 16.69
N ARG A 164 -0.83 -9.42 17.69
CA ARG A 164 0.54 -8.94 17.92
C ARG A 164 1.55 -10.01 17.54
N LEU A 165 2.54 -9.65 16.72
CA LEU A 165 3.65 -10.51 16.33
C LEU A 165 4.96 -9.92 16.87
N SER A 166 5.69 -10.69 17.66
CA SER A 166 6.93 -10.22 18.32
C SER A 166 8.16 -11.05 18.00
N ARG A 167 8.02 -12.09 17.17
CA ARG A 167 9.14 -12.94 16.73
C ARG A 167 9.33 -12.81 15.22
N PRO A 168 10.56 -12.88 14.71
CA PRO A 168 10.78 -12.95 13.28
C PRO A 168 10.16 -14.23 12.71
N GLY A 169 9.76 -14.16 11.44
CA GLY A 169 9.29 -15.34 10.72
C GLY A 169 8.18 -15.05 9.73
N LYS A 170 7.70 -16.14 9.12
CA LYS A 170 6.56 -16.11 8.22
C LYS A 170 5.28 -16.38 9.01
N TYR A 171 4.30 -15.50 8.80
CA TYR A 171 2.98 -15.57 9.39
C TYR A 171 1.93 -15.60 8.27
N VAL A 172 1.05 -16.57 8.31
CA VAL A 172 -0.16 -16.62 7.50
C VAL A 172 -1.33 -16.39 8.44
N VAL A 173 -2.00 -15.26 8.26
CA VAL A 173 -3.17 -14.86 9.02
C VAL A 173 -4.40 -15.05 8.15
N THR A 174 -5.33 -15.88 8.60
CA THR A 174 -6.65 -16.04 8.00
C THR A 174 -7.71 -15.64 9.01
N SER A 175 -8.82 -15.10 8.50
CA SER A 175 -9.99 -14.73 9.29
C SER A 175 -11.22 -15.31 8.61
N HIS A 176 -11.96 -16.13 9.33
CA HIS A 176 -13.23 -16.72 8.90
C HIS A 176 -14.32 -16.32 9.87
#